data_AF-A0A926AWM2-F1
#
_entry.id   AF-A0A926AWM2-F1
#
_cell.length_a   1.000
_cell.length_b   1.000
_cell.length_c   1.000
_cell.angle_alpha   90.00
_cell.angle_beta   90.00
_cell.angle_gamma   90.00
#
_symmetry.space_group_name_H-M   'P 1'
#
loop_
_entity.id
_entity.type
_entity.pdbx_description
1 polymer ?
#
loop_
_entity_poly.entity_id
_entity_poly.type
_entity_poly.pdbx_seq_one_letter_code
_entity_poly.pdbx_strand_id
1 'polypeptide(L)'
;MSVRGSAVIATMVLAACAPDSLSNYKATGFNGYLNTVQSQCQPLWIGSNPLQQIDSQYAGAWQSGFNSFLDMTSQLYYNRMSPADYRVAVQSLVLTTTDTRTNNSIDCIIAKLPANRPSKP
;
A
#
# COMPACT_ATOMS: atom_id res chain seq x y z
N MET A 1 46.02 40.26 -31.08
CA MET A 1 44.70 39.62 -31.20
C MET A 1 44.51 38.67 -30.03
N SER A 2 43.42 38.88 -29.30
CA SER A 2 43.00 38.19 -28.09
C SER A 2 42.69 36.71 -28.30
N VAL A 3 43.00 35.87 -27.31
CA VAL A 3 42.01 34.94 -26.73
C VAL A 3 42.25 34.88 -25.22
N ARG A 4 41.26 35.36 -24.47
CA ARG A 4 41.18 35.32 -23.01
C ARG A 4 40.36 34.10 -22.59
N GLY A 5 40.76 33.46 -21.49
CA GLY A 5 39.84 32.95 -20.48
C GLY A 5 39.33 31.52 -20.65
N SER A 6 40.02 30.56 -20.01
CA SER A 6 39.39 29.31 -19.58
C SER A 6 38.68 29.56 -18.25
N ALA A 7 37.36 29.70 -18.28
CA ALA A 7 36.51 29.68 -17.09
C ALA A 7 35.74 28.35 -17.09
N VAL A 8 36.28 27.36 -16.40
CA VAL A 8 35.53 26.18 -15.94
C VAL A 8 35.18 26.45 -14.49
N ILE A 9 33.89 26.53 -14.17
CA ILE A 9 33.27 26.06 -12.92
C ILE A 9 31.75 26.08 -13.19
N ALA A 10 31.20 24.89 -13.43
CA ALA A 10 29.78 24.64 -13.45
C ALA A 10 29.31 24.48 -11.99
N THR A 11 28.70 25.52 -11.40
CA THR A 11 27.94 25.36 -10.16
C THR A 11 26.53 24.95 -10.52
N MET A 12 26.33 23.64 -10.63
CA MET A 12 25.01 23.01 -10.53
C MET A 12 24.47 23.28 -9.13
N VAL A 13 23.61 24.28 -8.98
CA VAL A 13 22.78 24.39 -7.77
C VAL A 13 21.75 23.28 -7.89
N LEU A 14 22.00 22.22 -7.14
CA LEU A 14 21.09 21.10 -6.92
C LEU A 14 19.77 21.66 -6.41
N ALA A 15 18.78 21.76 -7.29
CA ALA A 15 17.39 21.71 -6.88
C ALA A 15 17.16 20.31 -6.28
N ALA A 16 17.47 20.15 -4.98
CA ALA A 16 17.04 19.00 -4.20
C ALA A 16 15.55 19.15 -3.81
N CYS A 17 14.70 19.42 -4.80
CA CYS A 17 13.34 18.90 -4.76
C CYS A 17 13.47 17.48 -5.29
N ALA A 18 13.66 16.53 -4.38
CA ALA A 18 13.64 15.11 -4.67
C ALA A 18 12.51 14.81 -5.69
N PRO A 19 12.81 14.32 -6.90
CA PRO A 19 11.79 14.01 -7.89
C PRO A 19 11.16 12.65 -7.60
N ASP A 20 10.98 12.27 -6.33
CA ASP A 20 10.29 11.03 -5.96
C ASP A 20 8.76 11.23 -5.90
N SER A 21 8.31 12.48 -5.96
CA SER A 21 6.89 12.87 -5.96
C SER A 21 6.22 12.84 -7.34
N LEU A 22 6.99 12.72 -8.43
CA LEU A 22 6.43 12.82 -9.80
C LEU A 22 6.23 11.47 -10.50
N SER A 23 6.82 10.38 -10.01
CA SER A 23 6.51 9.04 -10.55
C SER A 23 5.30 8.38 -9.87
N ASN A 24 4.84 8.90 -8.73
CA ASN A 24 3.75 8.32 -7.92
C ASN A 24 2.35 8.88 -8.24
N TYR A 25 2.23 9.85 -9.15
CA TYR A 25 0.93 10.43 -9.53
C TYR A 25 0.01 9.42 -10.26
N LYS A 26 0.52 8.24 -10.63
CA LYS A 26 -0.25 7.16 -11.29
C LYS A 26 -0.77 6.06 -10.36
N ALA A 27 -0.41 6.06 -9.08
CA ALA A 27 -1.02 5.17 -8.08
C ALA A 27 -1.92 5.98 -7.15
N THR A 28 -2.87 6.73 -7.72
CA THR A 28 -3.86 7.46 -6.92
C THR A 28 -4.97 6.51 -6.46
N GLY A 29 -5.64 6.85 -5.36
CA GLY A 29 -6.77 6.06 -4.86
C GLY A 29 -6.37 4.74 -4.19
N PHE A 30 -7.16 3.69 -4.45
CA PHE A 30 -7.00 2.38 -3.79
C PHE A 30 -5.62 1.74 -4.04
N ASN A 31 -5.06 1.85 -5.25
CA ASN A 31 -3.74 1.30 -5.56
C ASN A 31 -2.63 1.98 -4.75
N GLY A 32 -2.71 3.29 -4.55
CA GLY A 32 -1.75 4.01 -3.68
C GLY A 32 -1.84 3.57 -2.23
N TYR A 33 -3.06 3.31 -1.75
CA TYR A 33 -3.28 2.73 -0.43
C TYR A 33 -2.69 1.32 -0.31
N LEU A 34 -2.92 0.44 -1.29
CA LEU A 34 -2.31 -0.90 -1.30
C LEU A 34 -0.78 -0.84 -1.31
N ASN A 35 -0.18 0.09 -2.08
CA ASN A 35 1.26 0.32 -2.06
C ASN A 35 1.76 0.77 -0.67
N THR A 36 0.99 1.61 0.02
CA THR A 36 1.30 2.05 1.39
C THR A 36 1.24 0.88 2.37
N VAL A 37 0.19 0.06 2.30
CA VAL A 37 0.06 -1.16 3.12
C VAL A 37 1.21 -2.11 2.84
N GLN A 38 1.50 -2.40 1.57
CA GLN A 38 2.57 -3.32 1.18
C GLN A 38 3.94 -2.87 1.68
N SER A 39 4.23 -1.57 1.67
CA SER A 39 5.54 -1.04 2.10
C SER A 39 5.67 -0.89 3.62
N GLN A 40 4.57 -0.66 4.35
CA GLN A 40 4.62 -0.29 5.77
C GLN A 40 4.06 -1.35 6.72
N CYS A 41 3.37 -2.36 6.23
CA CYS A 41 2.74 -3.41 7.04
C CYS A 41 3.44 -4.77 6.94
N GLN A 42 4.69 -4.81 6.47
CA GLN A 42 5.45 -6.05 6.43
C GLN A 42 5.97 -6.44 7.83
N PRO A 43 6.00 -7.73 8.18
CA PRO A 43 5.49 -8.85 7.38
C PRO A 43 3.95 -8.91 7.38
N LEU A 44 3.34 -8.93 6.19
CA LEU A 44 1.88 -8.95 6.03
C LEU A 44 1.39 -10.39 5.90
N TRP A 45 0.49 -10.81 6.80
CA TRP A 45 -0.06 -12.16 6.86
C TRP A 45 -1.58 -12.14 6.81
N ILE A 46 -2.15 -12.97 5.95
CA ILE A 46 -3.58 -13.26 5.93
C ILE A 46 -3.76 -14.78 6.07
N GLY A 47 -3.98 -15.22 7.31
CA GLY A 47 -3.99 -16.62 7.70
C GLY A 47 -2.61 -17.24 7.54
N SER A 48 -2.54 -18.37 6.86
CA SER A 48 -1.26 -19.03 6.52
C SER A 48 -0.54 -18.40 5.33
N ASN A 49 -1.09 -17.35 4.70
CA ASN A 49 -0.56 -16.77 3.47
C ASN A 49 0.25 -15.50 3.77
N PRO A 50 1.59 -15.52 3.59
CA PRO A 50 2.38 -14.30 3.62
C PRO A 50 2.18 -13.51 2.31
N LEU A 51 1.83 -12.24 2.43
CA LEU A 51 1.63 -11.33 1.30
C LEU A 51 2.82 -10.38 1.21
N GLN A 52 3.92 -10.87 0.64
CA GLN A 52 5.10 -10.04 0.35
C GLN A 52 4.76 -8.96 -0.70
N GLN A 53 3.85 -9.29 -1.60
CA GLN A 53 3.28 -8.36 -2.57
C GLN A 53 1.76 -8.52 -2.58
N ILE A 54 1.05 -7.39 -2.66
CA ILE A 54 -0.41 -7.37 -2.80
C ILE A 54 -0.72 -7.42 -4.29
N ASP A 55 -0.45 -8.58 -4.90
CA ASP A 55 -0.68 -8.83 -6.32
C ASP A 55 -1.16 -10.27 -6.53
N SER A 56 -2.20 -10.43 -7.36
CA SER A 56 -2.88 -11.71 -7.59
C SER A 56 -1.98 -12.75 -8.26
N GLN A 57 -0.91 -12.32 -8.94
CA GLN A 57 0.06 -13.23 -9.54
C GLN A 57 0.83 -14.06 -8.48
N TYR A 58 0.93 -13.55 -7.25
CA TYR A 58 1.61 -14.24 -6.14
C TYR A 58 0.65 -14.98 -5.21
N ALA A 59 -0.66 -14.92 -5.47
CA ALA A 59 -1.67 -15.56 -4.64
C ALA A 59 -1.69 -17.09 -4.77
N GLY A 60 -1.15 -17.65 -5.87
CA GLY A 60 -1.06 -19.09 -6.10
C GLY A 60 -2.40 -19.81 -5.89
N ALA A 61 -2.38 -20.89 -5.10
CA ALA A 61 -3.59 -21.65 -4.77
C ALA A 61 -4.62 -20.88 -3.91
N TRP A 62 -4.23 -19.75 -3.31
CA TRP A 62 -5.10 -18.90 -2.49
C TRP A 62 -5.77 -17.76 -3.29
N GLN A 63 -5.77 -17.84 -4.63
CA GLN A 63 -6.29 -16.78 -5.51
C GLN A 63 -7.72 -16.31 -5.16
N SER A 64 -8.64 -17.24 -4.88
CA SER A 64 -9.99 -16.86 -4.49
C SER A 64 -10.03 -16.10 -3.16
N GLY A 65 -9.25 -16.53 -2.18
CA GLY A 65 -9.17 -15.84 -0.88
C GLY A 65 -8.49 -14.49 -1.01
N PHE A 66 -7.46 -14.37 -1.84
CA PHE A 66 -6.81 -13.11 -2.17
C PHE A 66 -7.78 -12.11 -2.81
N ASN A 67 -8.61 -12.55 -3.75
CA ASN A 67 -9.64 -11.70 -4.36
C ASN A 67 -10.68 -11.24 -3.33
N SER A 68 -11.14 -12.11 -2.44
CA SER A 68 -12.04 -11.73 -1.34
C SER A 68 -11.37 -10.74 -0.38
N PHE A 69 -10.11 -10.95 -0.03
CA PHE A 69 -9.34 -10.02 0.79
C PHE A 69 -9.23 -8.64 0.11
N LEU A 70 -8.91 -8.59 -1.18
CA LEU A 70 -8.85 -7.34 -1.94
C LEU A 70 -10.21 -6.63 -2.00
N ASP A 71 -11.30 -7.37 -2.21
CA ASP A 71 -12.64 -6.80 -2.24
C ASP A 71 -13.02 -6.15 -0.90
N MET A 72 -12.83 -6.86 0.22
CA MET A 72 -13.09 -6.30 1.56
C MET A 72 -12.18 -5.11 1.87
N THR A 73 -10.93 -5.16 1.42
CA THR A 73 -9.95 -4.06 1.61
C THR A 73 -10.32 -2.83 0.78
N SER A 74 -10.87 -3.04 -0.41
CA SER A 74 -11.47 -1.99 -1.25
C SER A 74 -12.69 -1.37 -0.56
N GLN A 75 -13.60 -2.19 -0.03
CA GLN A 75 -14.76 -1.71 0.72
C GLN A 75 -14.35 -0.89 1.96
N LEU A 76 -13.31 -1.33 2.69
CA LEU A 76 -12.74 -0.58 3.80
C LEU A 76 -12.18 0.77 3.34
N TYR A 77 -11.40 0.78 2.25
CA TYR A 77 -10.81 2.00 1.70
C TYR A 77 -11.88 3.01 1.25
N TYR A 78 -12.93 2.52 0.58
CA TYR A 78 -14.05 3.34 0.09
C TYR A 78 -15.13 3.62 1.14
N ASN A 79 -14.82 3.48 2.42
CA ASN A 79 -15.74 3.75 3.53
C ASN A 79 -17.10 3.03 3.43
N ARG A 80 -17.12 1.87 2.75
CA ARG A 80 -18.30 0.98 2.63
C ARG A 80 -18.31 -0.11 3.71
N MET A 81 -17.17 -0.30 4.37
CA MET A 81 -16.98 -1.23 5.48
C MET A 81 -16.29 -0.50 6.64
N SER A 82 -16.77 -0.73 7.86
CA SER A 82 -16.12 -0.17 9.06
C SER A 82 -14.83 -0.94 9.38
N PRO A 83 -13.87 -0.33 10.10
CA PRO A 83 -12.67 -1.05 10.54
C PRO A 83 -12.97 -2.29 11.39
N ALA A 84 -14.01 -2.25 12.22
CA ALA A 84 -14.42 -3.37 13.05
C ALA A 84 -14.97 -4.52 12.20
N ASP A 85 -15.85 -4.21 11.23
CA ASP A 85 -16.41 -5.22 10.32
C ASP A 85 -15.33 -5.82 9.42
N TYR A 86 -14.37 -5.00 8.96
CA TYR A 86 -13.24 -5.48 8.18
C TYR A 86 -12.41 -6.51 8.94
N ARG A 87 -12.11 -6.25 10.22
CA ARG A 87 -11.40 -7.23 11.06
C ARG A 87 -12.15 -8.55 11.12
N VAL A 88 -13.46 -8.50 11.42
CA VAL A 88 -14.30 -9.70 11.50
C VAL A 88 -14.33 -10.45 10.16
N ALA A 89 -14.44 -9.73 9.04
CA ALA A 89 -14.53 -10.31 7.72
C ALA A 89 -13.21 -10.99 7.30
N VAL A 90 -12.05 -10.37 7.57
CA VAL A 90 -10.74 -11.00 7.32
C VAL A 90 -10.52 -12.21 8.22
N GLN A 91 -10.86 -12.13 9.51
CA GLN A 91 -10.80 -13.27 10.43
C GLN A 91 -11.70 -14.43 9.98
N SER A 92 -12.88 -14.11 9.44
CA SER A 92 -13.81 -15.10 8.86
C SER A 92 -13.26 -15.73 7.59
N LEU A 93 -12.58 -14.95 6.73
CA LEU A 93 -11.94 -15.46 5.52
C LEU A 93 -10.89 -16.53 5.82
N VAL A 94 -10.16 -16.38 6.93
CA VAL A 94 -9.10 -17.31 7.34
C VAL A 94 -9.56 -18.30 8.42
N LEU A 95 -10.84 -18.27 8.79
CA LEU A 95 -11.49 -19.15 9.78
C LEU A 95 -10.81 -19.13 11.17
N THR A 96 -10.25 -17.98 11.57
CA THR A 96 -9.63 -17.81 12.89
C THR A 96 -9.65 -16.37 13.37
N THR A 97 -9.87 -16.16 14.66
CA THR A 97 -9.82 -14.85 15.34
C THR A 97 -8.57 -14.66 16.20
N THR A 98 -7.81 -15.74 16.44
CA THR A 98 -6.71 -15.77 17.42
C THR A 98 -5.32 -15.72 16.79
N ASP A 99 -5.21 -15.76 15.47
CA ASP A 99 -3.92 -15.63 14.79
C ASP A 99 -3.35 -14.21 14.95
N THR A 100 -2.34 -14.09 15.81
CA THR A 100 -1.68 -12.83 16.15
C THR A 100 -1.03 -12.17 14.93
N ARG A 101 -0.49 -12.94 13.96
CA ARG A 101 0.15 -12.37 12.76
C ARG A 101 -0.88 -11.71 11.85
N THR A 102 -2.00 -12.40 11.64
CA THR A 102 -3.13 -11.88 10.89
C THR A 102 -3.73 -10.66 11.60
N ASN A 103 -3.93 -10.71 12.92
CA ASN A 103 -4.45 -9.58 13.67
C ASN A 103 -3.55 -8.34 13.59
N ASN A 104 -2.23 -8.50 13.75
CA ASN A 104 -1.28 -7.39 13.58
C ASN A 104 -1.29 -6.82 12.16
N SER A 105 -1.49 -7.68 11.15
CA SER A 105 -1.61 -7.27 9.75
C SER A 105 -2.87 -6.44 9.52
N ILE A 106 -4.02 -6.88 10.04
CA ILE A 106 -5.28 -6.14 10.02
C ILE A 106 -5.12 -4.78 10.70
N ASP A 107 -4.47 -4.74 11.86
CA ASP A 107 -4.26 -3.52 12.63
C ASP A 107 -3.45 -2.49 11.86
N CYS A 108 -2.38 -2.94 11.20
CA CYS A 108 -1.59 -2.07 10.36
C CYS A 108 -2.40 -1.56 9.15
N ILE A 109 -3.13 -2.43 8.45
CA ILE A 109 -4.00 -2.04 7.33
C ILE A 109 -4.94 -0.90 7.75
N ILE A 110 -5.68 -1.10 8.85
CA ILE A 110 -6.61 -0.10 9.38
C ILE A 110 -5.88 1.20 9.74
N ALA A 111 -4.71 1.12 10.36
CA ALA A 111 -3.91 2.29 10.76
C ALA A 111 -3.38 3.10 9.56
N LYS A 112 -3.34 2.53 8.35
CA LYS A 112 -2.91 3.22 7.12
C LYS A 112 -4.06 3.83 6.33
N LEU A 113 -5.30 3.75 6.82
CA LEU A 113 -6.43 4.40 6.16
C LEU A 113 -6.24 5.92 6.12
N PRO A 114 -6.55 6.58 5.00
CA PRO A 114 -6.57 8.04 4.94
C PRO A 114 -7.70 8.58 5.82
N ALA A 115 -7.50 9.73 6.47
CA ALA A 115 -8.53 10.32 7.34
C ALA A 115 -9.82 10.67 6.57
N ASN A 116 -9.67 11.16 5.34
CA ASN A 116 -10.79 11.49 4.44
C ASN A 116 -10.97 10.39 3.40
N ARG A 117 -11.54 9.26 3.82
CA ARG A 117 -11.79 8.12 2.92
C ARG A 117 -12.84 8.48 1.86
N PRO A 118 -12.60 8.16 0.57
CA PRO A 118 -13.60 8.33 -0.48
C PRO A 118 -14.79 7.39 -0.25
N SER A 119 -15.97 7.71 -0.80
CA SER A 119 -17.15 6.83 -0.74
C SER A 119 -17.42 6.06 -2.04
N LYS A 120 -16.64 6.35 -3.09
CA LYS A 120 -16.81 5.82 -4.44
C LYS A 120 -15.44 5.43 -5.05
N PRO A 121 -15.38 4.32 -5.81
CA PRO A 121 -14.25 3.95 -6.65
C PRO A 121 -13.82 5.02 -7.65
#